data_AF-A0A6B3IPI0-F1
#
_entry.id   AF-A0A6B3IPI0-F1
#
_cell.length_a   1.000
_cell.length_b   1.000
_cell.length_c   1.000
_cell.angle_alpha   90.00
_cell.angle_beta   90.00
_cell.angle_gamma   90.00
#
_symmetry.space_group_name_H-M   'P 1'
#
loop_
_entity.id
_entity.type
_entity.pdbx_description
1 polymer ?
#
loop_
_entity_poly.entity_id
_entity_poly.type
_entity_poly.pdbx_seq_one_letter_code
_entity_poly.pdbx_strand_id
1 'polypeptide(L)' 'VERLGRQLVKKGYGKHYVSGPDPRWTEADRRNVEAFQQAQGWRGSAADGYPGPETWRRLFA' A
#
# COMPACT_ATOMS: atom_id res chain seq x y z
N VAL A 1 0.88 -4.65 10.11
CA VAL A 1 1.01 -4.17 8.71
C VAL A 1 2.21 -3.26 8.49
N GLU A 2 3.00 -2.99 9.53
CA GLU A 2 4.24 -2.21 9.48
C GLU A 2 5.19 -2.55 8.31
N ARG A 3 5.48 -3.84 8.05
CA ARG A 3 6.37 -4.25 6.94
C ARG A 3 5.85 -3.83 5.57
N LEU A 4 4.53 -3.88 5.37
CA LEU A 4 3.87 -3.43 4.14
C LEU A 4 3.99 -1.91 4.01
N GLY A 5 3.67 -1.17 5.08
CA GLY A 5 3.80 0.28 5.09
C GLY A 5 5.23 0.76 4.83
N ARG A 6 6.24 0.08 5.38
CA ARG A 6 7.65 0.34 5.06
C ARG A 6 7.98 0.12 3.59
N GLN A 7 7.45 -0.94 2.96
CA GLN A 7 7.67 -1.17 1.53
C GLN A 7 6.96 -0.14 0.66
N LEU A 8 5.73 0.25 1.01
CA LEU A 8 5.01 1.32 0.33
C LEU A 8 5.81 2.61 0.34
N VAL A 9 6.30 3.02 1.52
CA VAL A 9 7.17 4.21 1.67
C VAL A 9 8.43 4.06 0.81
N LYS A 10 9.11 2.90 0.86
CA LYS A 10 10.32 2.63 0.06
C LYS A 10 10.08 2.71 -1.45
N LYS A 11 8.90 2.27 -1.92
CA LYS A 11 8.50 2.34 -3.32
C LYS A 11 7.89 3.71 -3.70
N GLY A 12 7.79 4.67 -2.77
CA GLY A 12 7.31 6.03 -3.00
C GLY A 12 5.83 6.29 -2.67
N TYR A 13 5.13 5.31 -2.11
CA TYR A 13 3.69 5.32 -1.82
C TYR A 13 3.40 5.57 -0.33
N GLY A 14 4.16 6.45 0.32
CA GLY A 14 4.00 6.77 1.75
C GLY A 14 3.20 8.05 2.03
N LYS A 15 2.60 8.68 1.02
CA LYS A 15 2.03 10.04 1.09
C LYS A 15 0.99 10.23 2.20
N HIS A 16 0.23 9.19 2.52
CA HIS A 16 -0.81 9.27 3.53
C HIS A 16 -0.32 9.00 4.96
N TYR A 17 0.95 8.65 5.15
CA TYR A 17 1.52 8.50 6.49
C TYR A 17 1.98 9.85 7.04
N VAL A 18 1.42 10.24 8.19
CA VAL A 18 1.79 11.49 8.89
C VAL A 18 3.04 11.31 9.75
N SER A 19 3.12 10.20 10.48
CA SER A 19 4.27 9.86 11.36
C SER A 19 5.00 8.59 10.92
N GLY A 20 4.67 8.07 9.74
CA GLY A 20 5.16 6.79 9.24
C GLY A 20 4.14 5.66 9.40
N PRO A 21 4.50 4.44 8.94
CA PRO A 21 3.64 3.27 9.00
C PRO A 21 3.52 2.71 10.43
N ASP A 22 2.30 2.39 10.84
CA ASP A 22 1.99 1.83 12.16
C ASP A 22 1.88 0.29 12.10
N PRO A 23 2.14 -0.44 13.19
CA PRO A 23 1.81 -1.86 13.27
C PRO A 23 0.34 -2.17 13.00
N ARG A 24 -0.58 -1.27 13.32
CA ARG A 24 -2.03 -1.39 13.10
C ARG A 24 -2.43 -0.90 11.72
N TRP A 25 -3.43 -1.55 11.13
CA TRP A 25 -4.00 -1.12 9.86
C TRP A 25 -4.87 0.11 10.08
N THR A 26 -4.59 1.15 9.30
CA THR A 26 -5.28 2.43 9.35
C THR A 26 -5.78 2.81 7.95
N GLU A 27 -6.58 3.87 7.87
CA GLU A 27 -7.00 4.41 6.59
C GLU A 27 -5.82 4.90 5.73
N ALA A 28 -4.73 5.34 6.36
CA ALA A 28 -3.50 5.71 5.66
C ALA A 28 -2.91 4.53 4.89
N ASP A 29 -2.89 3.34 5.49
CA ASP A 29 -2.44 2.12 4.83
C ASP A 29 -3.31 1.80 3.61
N ARG A 30 -4.64 1.85 3.76
CA ARG A 30 -5.56 1.59 2.65
C ARG A 30 -5.33 2.55 1.49
N ARG A 31 -5.25 3.86 1.75
CA ARG A 31 -5.06 4.87 0.70
C ARG A 31 -3.70 4.73 0.02
N ASN A 32 -2.65 4.41 0.78
CA ASN A 32 -1.32 4.16 0.23
C ASN A 32 -1.28 2.89 -0.64
N VAL A 33 -1.96 1.81 -0.22
CA VAL A 33 -2.12 0.60 -1.02
C VAL A 33 -2.92 0.90 -2.30
N GLU A 34 -4.03 1.62 -2.20
CA GLU A 34 -4.85 1.99 -3.36
C GLU A 34 -4.03 2.78 -4.38
N ALA A 35 -3.26 3.78 -3.93
CA ALA A 35 -2.35 4.54 -4.78
C ALA A 35 -1.28 3.65 -5.44
N PHE A 36 -0.71 2.69 -4.69
CA PHE A 36 0.22 1.71 -5.25
C PHE A 36 -0.43 0.87 -6.34
N GLN A 37 -1.62 0.32 -6.08
CA GLN A 37 -2.39 -0.50 -7.00
C GLN A 37 -2.75 0.25 -8.28
N GLN A 38 -3.23 1.49 -8.16
CA GLN A 38 -3.51 2.35 -9.31
C GLN A 38 -2.26 2.60 -10.16
N ALA A 39 -1.10 2.83 -9.51
CA ALA A 39 0.16 3.01 -10.21
C ALA A 39 0.70 1.73 -10.87
N GLN A 40 0.27 0.55 -10.41
CA GLN A 40 0.50 -0.72 -11.10
C GLN A 40 -0.39 -0.90 -12.34
N GLY A 41 -1.28 0.05 -12.62
CA GLY A 41 -2.26 -0.02 -13.71
C GLY A 41 -3.51 -0.80 -13.35
N TRP A 42 -3.69 -1.18 -12.08
CA TRP A 42 -4.89 -1.87 -11.64
C TRP A 42 -6.08 -0.91 -11.62
N ARG A 43 -7.26 -1.40 -12.00
CA ARG A 43 -8.49 -0.60 -12.12
C ARG A 43 -9.68 -1.37 -11.54
N GLY A 44 -10.69 -0.62 -11.10
CA GLY A 44 -11.90 -1.18 -10.52
C GLY A 44 -11.58 -2.01 -9.27
N SER A 45 -12.17 -3.20 -9.17
CA SER A 45 -12.05 -4.08 -8.01
C SER A 45 -10.64 -4.62 -7.73
N ALA A 46 -9.68 -4.41 -8.64
CA ALA A 46 -8.28 -4.76 -8.39
C ALA A 46 -7.50 -3.65 -7.66
N ALA A 47 -8.00 -2.41 -7.65
CA ALA A 47 -7.43 -1.29 -6.91
C ALA A 47 -8.33 -0.92 -5.71
N ASP A 48 -8.71 -1.93 -4.93
CA ASP A 48 -9.65 -1.83 -3.81
C ASP A 48 -9.01 -1.26 -2.52
N GLY A 49 -7.69 -1.07 -2.51
CA GLY A 49 -6.93 -0.55 -1.37
C GLY A 49 -6.60 -1.60 -0.31
N TYR A 50 -6.96 -2.87 -0.52
CA TYR A 50 -6.56 -3.97 0.36
C TYR A 50 -5.42 -4.79 -0.27
N PRO A 51 -4.38 -5.10 0.52
CA PRO A 51 -3.21 -5.78 -0.01
C PRO A 51 -3.47 -7.29 -0.15
N GLY A 52 -3.96 -7.69 -1.32
CA GLY A 52 -4.05 -9.10 -1.73
C GLY A 52 -2.69 -9.73 -2.08
N PRO A 53 -2.62 -11.04 -2.36
CA PRO A 53 -1.37 -11.76 -2.63
C PRO A 53 -0.50 -11.13 -3.72
N GLU A 54 -1.10 -10.61 -4.79
CA GLU A 54 -0.36 -9.93 -5.86
C GLU A 54 0.25 -8.61 -5.39
N THR A 55 -0.43 -7.89 -4.48
CA THR A 55 0.08 -6.64 -3.90
C THR A 55 1.34 -6.94 -3.10
N TRP A 56 1.31 -7.97 -2.26
CA TRP A 56 2.46 -8.44 -1.51
C TRP A 56 3.60 -8.88 -2.43
N ARG A 57 3.31 -9.63 -3.50
CA ARG A 57 4.34 -10.05 -4.46
C ARG A 57 5.06 -8.86 -5.10
N ARG A 58 4.36 -7.80 -5.50
CA ARG A 58 4.99 -6.62 -6.12
C ARG A 58 5.69 -5.69 -5.13
N LEU A 59 5.19 -5.61 -3.90
CA LEU A 59 5.84 -4.82 -2.84
C LEU A 59 7.17 -5.45 -2.37
N PHE A 60 7.28 -6.78 -2.43
CA PHE A 60 8.44 -7.53 -1.95
C PHE A 60 9.29 -8.18 -3.07
N ALA A 61 8.96 -7.94 -4.34
CA ALA A 61 9.85 -8.14 -5.47
C ALA A 61 10.88 -7.00 -5.56
#